data_AF-A0A6G0UZR7-F1
#
_entry.id   AF-A0A6G0UZR7-F1
#
_cell.length_a   1.000
_cell.length_b   1.000
_cell.length_c   1.000
_cell.angle_alpha   90.00
_cell.angle_beta   90.00
_cell.angle_gamma   90.00
#
_symmetry.space_group_name_H-M   'P 1'
#
loop_
_entity.id
_entity.type
_entity.pdbx_description
1 polymer ?
#
loop_
_entity_poly.entity_id
_entity_poly.type
_entity_poly.pdbx_seq_one_letter_code
_entity_poly.pdbx_strand_id
1 'polypeptide(L)'
;MMEVVHVKTSPRSTKLVPFAKDCCKFENPIKLEGYSEKFLKLQGNYLQSYKYFDFCKEEIRKLFECGETVLERVDSSKFATDKRHRVCVHTRVGDFVSDKLLESKKEFVEPVVKYVFSRLTRKLNPEEIVLGIFGDDRHFMKSLNFTDIPFGKIYGPSERIRMDDFCLASRHCDTFIMTASGSTFAWWIAYLLENPEAEVYYNAVTSDEGNFTKDVHDFDIFPEKWIKITVLEGTGQVVEEDRWWYQRREVEPDVDEY
;
A
#
# COMPACT_ATOMS: atom_id res chain seq x y z
N MET A 1 -12.04 12.21 -22.78
CA MET A 1 -12.82 11.28 -21.95
C MET A 1 -12.27 9.90 -22.22
N MET A 2 -11.54 9.29 -21.28
CA MET A 2 -11.06 7.91 -21.42
C MET A 2 -12.20 6.96 -21.04
N GLU A 3 -12.59 6.07 -21.95
CA GLU A 3 -13.61 5.05 -21.70
C GLU A 3 -12.92 3.72 -21.42
N VAL A 4 -13.19 3.12 -20.26
CA VAL A 4 -12.71 1.78 -19.93
C VAL A 4 -13.67 0.77 -20.54
N VAL A 5 -13.24 0.09 -21.60
CA VAL A 5 -14.06 -0.89 -22.31
C VAL A 5 -13.57 -2.30 -21.99
N HIS A 6 -14.46 -3.12 -21.42
CA HIS A 6 -14.17 -4.53 -21.22
C HIS A 6 -14.25 -5.28 -22.56
N VAL A 7 -13.10 -5.70 -23.09
CA VAL A 7 -13.04 -6.45 -24.35
C VAL A 7 -12.90 -7.95 -24.07
N LYS A 8 -13.82 -8.76 -24.63
CA LYS A 8 -13.80 -10.24 -24.49
C LYS A 8 -12.56 -10.88 -25.10
N THR A 9 -11.96 -10.22 -26.10
CA THR A 9 -10.74 -10.68 -26.77
C THR A 9 -9.85 -9.49 -27.10
N SER A 10 -8.53 -9.69 -27.03
CA SER A 10 -7.56 -8.67 -27.45
C SER A 10 -7.86 -8.25 -28.90
N PRO A 11 -7.84 -6.94 -29.23
CA PRO A 11 -8.08 -6.49 -30.59
C PRO A 11 -7.11 -7.16 -31.57
N ARG A 12 -7.61 -7.61 -32.73
CA ARG A 12 -6.82 -8.35 -33.73
C ARG A 12 -5.72 -7.52 -34.38
N SER A 13 -5.91 -6.19 -34.46
CA SER A 13 -4.88 -5.24 -34.92
C SER A 13 -4.40 -4.45 -33.71
N THR A 14 -3.30 -4.89 -33.12
CA THR A 14 -2.59 -4.18 -32.05
C THR A 14 -1.12 -4.10 -32.40
N LYS A 15 -0.50 -2.97 -32.06
CA LYS A 15 0.96 -2.85 -32.09
C LYS A 15 1.50 -3.04 -30.68
N LEU A 16 2.51 -3.89 -30.56
CA LEU A 16 3.22 -4.07 -29.30
C LEU A 16 4.18 -2.89 -29.11
N VAL A 17 4.10 -2.22 -27.96
CA VAL A 17 4.87 -1.02 -27.66
C VAL A 17 5.57 -1.15 -26.31
N PRO A 18 6.91 -1.03 -26.23
CA PRO A 18 7.64 -0.90 -24.97
C PRO A 18 7.20 0.34 -24.18
N PHE A 19 6.74 0.13 -22.94
CA PHE A 19 6.25 1.20 -22.07
C PHE A 19 6.48 0.80 -20.61
N ALA A 20 6.93 1.70 -19.74
CA ALA A 20 7.24 1.45 -18.33
C ALA A 20 8.13 0.21 -18.14
N LYS A 21 9.31 0.19 -18.78
CA LYS A 21 10.26 -0.93 -18.73
C LYS A 21 11.05 -0.97 -17.43
N ASP A 22 11.39 0.17 -16.89
CA ASP A 22 12.02 0.23 -15.57
C ASP A 22 10.94 0.00 -14.52
N CYS A 23 11.22 -0.87 -13.54
CA CYS A 23 10.23 -0.98 -12.48
C CYS A 23 10.05 0.37 -11.85
N CYS A 24 8.78 0.67 -11.59
CA CYS A 24 8.40 1.56 -10.52
C CYS A 24 8.72 3.04 -10.76
N LYS A 25 9.15 3.38 -11.98
CA LYS A 25 9.33 4.74 -12.47
C LYS A 25 8.14 5.13 -13.34
N PHE A 26 7.65 6.35 -13.17
CA PHE A 26 6.63 6.89 -14.03
C PHE A 26 7.23 7.23 -15.40
N GLU A 27 6.60 6.72 -16.45
CA GLU A 27 6.90 7.07 -17.81
C GLU A 27 5.68 7.77 -18.41
N ASN A 28 5.87 8.99 -18.90
CA ASN A 28 4.75 9.82 -19.35
C ASN A 28 4.04 9.20 -20.58
N PRO A 29 2.72 8.91 -20.51
CA PRO A 29 1.96 8.36 -21.64
C PRO A 29 1.96 9.22 -22.92
N ILE A 30 2.32 10.50 -22.87
CA ILE A 30 2.45 11.38 -24.05
C ILE A 30 3.37 10.76 -25.12
N LYS A 31 4.36 9.95 -24.75
CA LYS A 31 5.23 9.27 -25.73
C LYS A 31 4.46 8.30 -26.65
N LEU A 32 3.24 7.92 -26.28
CA LEU A 32 2.37 7.05 -27.05
C LEU A 32 1.54 7.81 -28.11
N GLU A 33 1.54 9.15 -28.11
CA GLU A 33 0.75 9.95 -29.07
C GLU A 33 1.24 9.80 -30.52
N GLY A 34 2.50 9.43 -30.74
CA GLY A 34 3.08 9.25 -32.07
C GLY A 34 2.61 7.99 -32.82
N TYR A 35 1.84 7.12 -32.18
CA TYR A 35 1.34 5.90 -32.80
C TYR A 35 0.00 6.14 -33.52
N SER A 36 -0.06 5.78 -34.81
CA SER A 36 -1.28 5.91 -35.63
C SER A 36 -2.25 4.74 -35.46
N GLU A 37 -1.85 3.67 -34.77
CA GLU A 37 -2.66 2.48 -34.58
C GLU A 37 -3.82 2.70 -33.60
N LYS A 38 -5.01 2.18 -33.94
CA LYS A 38 -6.21 2.33 -33.11
C LYS A 38 -6.06 1.72 -31.70
N PHE A 39 -5.27 0.66 -31.57
CA PHE A 39 -5.05 -0.03 -30.29
C PHE A 39 -3.56 -0.33 -30.10
N LEU A 40 -3.03 0.02 -28.93
CA LEU A 40 -1.68 -0.31 -28.51
C LEU A 40 -1.72 -1.42 -27.45
N LYS A 41 -0.80 -2.38 -27.56
CA LYS A 41 -0.53 -3.36 -26.52
C LYS A 41 0.76 -2.96 -25.82
N LEU A 42 0.66 -2.47 -24.59
CA LEU A 42 1.80 -2.03 -23.82
C LEU A 42 2.56 -3.24 -23.27
N GLN A 43 3.88 -3.27 -23.46
CA GLN A 43 4.77 -4.27 -22.91
C GLN A 43 5.66 -3.63 -21.83
N GLY A 44 5.15 -3.60 -20.60
CA GLY A 44 5.82 -3.00 -19.45
C GLY A 44 6.03 -3.93 -18.26
N ASN A 45 6.67 -3.37 -17.24
CA ASN A 45 6.96 -4.02 -15.97
C ASN A 45 6.13 -3.35 -14.86
N TYR A 46 5.13 -4.09 -14.37
CA TYR A 46 4.28 -3.80 -13.21
C TYR A 46 3.42 -2.51 -13.22
N LEU A 47 3.78 -1.45 -13.96
CA LEU A 47 3.08 -0.15 -13.98
C LEU A 47 2.81 0.41 -12.56
N GLN A 48 3.76 0.20 -11.66
CA GLN A 48 3.67 0.57 -10.24
C GLN A 48 3.99 2.06 -10.07
N SER A 49 3.02 2.92 -10.38
CA SER A 49 3.09 4.34 -10.06
C SER A 49 1.69 4.93 -9.95
N TYR A 50 1.42 5.69 -8.89
CA TYR A 50 0.12 6.33 -8.70
C TYR A 50 -0.19 7.34 -9.82
N LYS A 51 0.84 7.95 -10.42
CA LYS A 51 0.71 8.96 -11.49
C LYS A 51 0.01 8.42 -12.75
N TYR A 52 -0.05 7.11 -12.95
CA TYR A 52 -0.82 6.51 -14.05
C TYR A 52 -2.33 6.55 -13.83
N PHE A 53 -2.79 6.76 -12.60
CA PHE A 53 -4.18 6.58 -12.20
C PHE A 53 -4.78 7.81 -11.53
N ASP A 54 -3.96 8.73 -11.03
CA ASP A 54 -4.43 9.82 -10.16
C ASP A 54 -5.43 10.76 -10.86
N PHE A 55 -5.21 11.02 -12.16
CA PHE A 55 -6.12 11.85 -12.96
C PHE A 55 -7.51 11.23 -13.16
N CYS A 56 -7.68 9.92 -12.93
CA CYS A 56 -8.94 9.18 -13.07
C CYS A 56 -9.21 8.31 -11.83
N LYS A 57 -8.77 8.79 -10.66
CA LYS A 57 -8.80 8.00 -9.41
C LYS A 57 -10.21 7.53 -9.05
N GLU A 58 -11.23 8.36 -9.25
CA GLU A 58 -12.62 7.99 -8.95
C GLU A 58 -13.14 6.90 -9.89
N GLU A 59 -12.78 6.93 -11.18
CA GLU A 59 -13.11 5.85 -12.11
C GLU A 59 -12.42 4.56 -11.73
N ILE A 60 -11.14 4.63 -11.33
CA ILE A 60 -10.40 3.45 -10.83
C ILE A 60 -11.07 2.91 -9.57
N ARG A 61 -11.51 3.77 -8.64
CA ARG A 61 -12.23 3.33 -7.44
C ARG A 61 -13.52 2.58 -7.78
N LYS A 62 -14.29 3.07 -8.76
CA LYS A 62 -15.50 2.39 -9.26
C LYS A 62 -15.19 1.01 -9.85
N LEU A 63 -14.08 0.84 -10.56
CA LEU A 63 -13.67 -0.46 -11.11
C LEU A 63 -13.34 -1.50 -10.03
N PHE A 64 -12.91 -1.03 -8.85
CA PHE A 64 -12.55 -1.87 -7.71
C PHE A 64 -13.64 -1.93 -6.64
N GLU A 65 -14.86 -1.49 -6.95
CA GLU A 65 -16.01 -1.65 -6.05
C GLU A 65 -16.21 -3.13 -5.69
N CYS A 66 -16.43 -3.36 -4.40
CA CYS A 66 -16.66 -4.69 -3.88
C CYS A 66 -17.97 -5.26 -4.39
N GLY A 67 -17.91 -6.46 -4.99
CA GLY A 67 -19.11 -7.15 -5.44
C GLY A 67 -20.06 -7.48 -4.29
N GLU A 68 -21.36 -7.53 -4.56
CA GLU A 68 -22.44 -7.73 -3.58
C GLU A 68 -22.18 -8.93 -2.65
N THR A 69 -21.77 -10.07 -3.20
CA THR A 69 -21.47 -11.27 -2.40
C THR A 69 -20.33 -11.08 -1.40
N VAL A 70 -19.37 -10.19 -1.68
CA VAL A 70 -18.32 -9.83 -0.72
C VAL A 70 -18.90 -8.93 0.36
N LEU A 71 -19.66 -7.89 -0.04
CA LEU A 71 -20.31 -6.95 0.87
C LEU A 71 -21.20 -7.66 1.89
N GLU A 72 -22.01 -8.63 1.45
CA GLU A 72 -22.85 -9.46 2.33
C GLU A 72 -22.06 -10.16 3.44
N ARG A 73 -20.82 -10.59 3.16
CA ARG A 73 -19.95 -11.23 4.16
C ARG A 73 -19.31 -10.23 5.10
N VAL A 74 -18.94 -9.04 4.60
CA VAL A 74 -18.07 -8.12 5.35
C VAL A 74 -18.79 -6.99 6.06
N ASP A 75 -19.90 -6.50 5.52
CA ASP A 75 -20.60 -5.30 6.03
C ASP A 75 -21.24 -5.54 7.41
N SER A 76 -21.60 -6.79 7.71
CA SER A 76 -22.13 -7.18 9.02
C SER A 76 -21.04 -7.46 10.06
N SER A 77 -19.75 -7.41 9.68
CA SER A 77 -18.66 -7.68 10.60
C SER A 77 -18.60 -6.62 11.71
N LYS A 78 -18.12 -7.04 12.89
CA LYS A 78 -17.94 -6.12 14.02
C LYS A 78 -16.96 -4.97 13.70
N PHE A 79 -16.02 -5.19 12.78
CA PHE A 79 -15.09 -4.16 12.32
C PHE A 79 -15.79 -3.13 11.41
N ALA A 80 -16.55 -3.59 10.41
CA ALA A 80 -17.27 -2.71 9.49
C ALA A 80 -18.33 -1.83 10.19
N THR A 81 -18.98 -2.40 11.21
CA THR A 81 -20.02 -1.71 11.98
C THR A 81 -19.46 -0.78 13.05
N ASP A 82 -18.17 -0.87 13.39
CA ASP A 82 -17.52 0.05 14.32
C ASP A 82 -17.36 1.43 13.68
N LYS A 83 -17.84 2.46 14.37
CA LYS A 83 -17.82 3.86 13.88
C LYS A 83 -16.70 4.70 14.50
N ARG A 84 -15.90 4.10 15.38
CA ARG A 84 -14.68 4.68 15.94
C ARG A 84 -13.61 4.82 14.87
N HIS A 85 -12.54 5.56 15.19
CA HIS A 85 -11.41 5.74 14.29
C HIS A 85 -10.68 4.40 14.08
N ARG A 86 -10.71 3.88 12.86
CA ARG A 86 -10.18 2.56 12.52
C ARG A 86 -8.76 2.68 11.99
N VAL A 87 -7.80 2.26 12.80
CA VAL A 87 -6.42 2.04 12.39
C VAL A 87 -6.32 0.64 11.81
N CYS A 88 -5.85 0.53 10.59
CA CYS A 88 -5.65 -0.73 9.90
C CYS A 88 -4.17 -0.99 9.69
N VAL A 89 -3.70 -2.14 10.13
CA VAL A 89 -2.33 -2.59 9.86
C VAL A 89 -2.38 -3.78 8.91
N HIS A 90 -1.72 -3.65 7.77
CA HIS A 90 -1.59 -4.73 6.82
C HIS A 90 -0.19 -5.35 6.92
N THR A 91 -0.16 -6.67 7.09
CA THR A 91 1.05 -7.50 7.19
C THR A 91 1.17 -8.41 5.97
N ARG A 92 2.41 -8.70 5.57
CA ARG A 92 2.77 -9.58 4.46
C ARG A 92 4.05 -10.31 4.82
N VAL A 93 3.99 -11.63 4.93
CA VAL A 93 5.14 -12.46 5.33
C VAL A 93 5.44 -13.52 4.28
N GLY A 94 4.49 -14.42 4.01
CA GLY A 94 4.66 -15.67 3.25
C GLY A 94 5.75 -15.70 2.17
N ASP A 95 5.38 -15.33 0.94
CA ASP A 95 6.27 -15.33 -0.23
C ASP A 95 7.39 -14.27 -0.14
N PHE A 96 7.21 -13.22 0.67
CA PHE A 96 8.22 -12.18 0.80
C PHE A 96 9.50 -12.72 1.47
N VAL A 97 9.35 -13.65 2.42
CA VAL A 97 10.48 -14.37 3.02
C VAL A 97 11.18 -15.24 1.98
N SER A 98 10.45 -16.02 1.18
CA SER A 98 11.06 -16.92 0.18
C SER A 98 11.72 -16.18 -0.97
N ASP A 99 11.13 -15.05 -1.36
CA ASP A 99 11.55 -14.24 -2.51
C ASP A 99 12.56 -13.15 -2.12
N LYS A 100 13.00 -13.13 -0.84
CA LYS A 100 13.95 -12.16 -0.29
C LYS A 100 13.51 -10.70 -0.47
N LEU A 101 12.20 -10.50 -0.46
CA LEU A 101 11.56 -9.19 -0.41
C LEU A 101 11.45 -8.74 1.06
N LEU A 102 11.18 -7.45 1.29
CA LEU A 102 11.00 -6.96 2.66
C LEU A 102 9.67 -7.43 3.24
N GLU A 103 9.70 -8.48 4.05
CA GLU A 103 8.58 -8.98 4.81
C GLU A 103 8.22 -8.08 6.00
N SER A 104 7.02 -8.27 6.54
CA SER A 104 6.60 -7.63 7.78
C SER A 104 7.36 -8.23 8.97
N LYS A 105 8.00 -7.36 9.76
CA LYS A 105 8.79 -7.71 10.96
C LYS A 105 8.16 -7.10 12.21
N LYS A 106 8.13 -7.83 13.33
CA LYS A 106 7.50 -7.34 14.57
C LYS A 106 8.15 -6.05 15.06
N GLU A 107 9.47 -5.99 14.92
CA GLU A 107 10.35 -4.89 15.26
C GLU A 107 9.99 -3.62 14.49
N PHE A 108 9.29 -3.75 13.35
CA PHE A 108 8.69 -2.63 12.63
C PHE A 108 7.22 -2.43 13.01
N VAL A 109 6.40 -3.49 12.96
CA VAL A 109 4.94 -3.38 13.12
C VAL A 109 4.56 -2.80 14.48
N GLU A 110 5.14 -3.31 15.58
CA GLU A 110 4.73 -2.95 16.93
C GLU A 110 5.07 -1.49 17.30
N PRO A 111 6.31 -1.00 17.07
CA PRO A 111 6.63 0.40 17.32
C PRO A 111 5.82 1.36 16.47
N VAL A 112 5.56 1.03 15.20
CA VAL A 112 4.79 1.88 14.29
C VAL A 112 3.33 1.99 14.71
N VAL A 113 2.68 0.89 15.06
CA VAL A 113 1.30 0.92 15.58
C VAL A 113 1.24 1.77 16.86
N LYS A 114 2.20 1.63 17.76
CA LYS A 114 2.30 2.46 18.98
C LYS A 114 2.52 3.94 18.68
N TYR A 115 3.35 4.26 17.69
CA TYR A 115 3.61 5.62 17.22
C TYR A 115 2.34 6.27 16.67
N VAL A 116 1.67 5.60 15.73
CA VAL A 116 0.43 6.07 15.12
C VAL A 116 -0.66 6.27 16.17
N PHE A 117 -0.83 5.31 17.08
CA PHE A 117 -1.77 5.45 18.19
C PHE A 117 -1.48 6.71 19.03
N SER A 118 -0.22 6.91 19.41
CA SER A 118 0.21 8.06 20.22
C SER A 118 0.04 9.41 19.51
N ARG A 119 0.04 9.42 18.17
CA ARG A 119 -0.26 10.60 17.36
C ARG A 119 -1.76 10.90 17.35
N LEU A 120 -2.59 9.87 17.19
CA LEU A 120 -4.05 9.98 17.19
C LEU A 120 -4.62 10.42 18.54
N THR A 121 -4.03 9.96 19.65
CA THR A 121 -4.47 10.35 21.00
C THR A 121 -4.20 11.81 21.37
N ARG A 122 -3.53 12.58 20.51
CA ARG A 122 -3.45 14.05 20.64
C ARG A 122 -4.79 14.73 20.32
N LYS A 123 -5.69 14.03 19.61
CA LYS A 123 -6.97 14.56 19.11
C LYS A 123 -8.18 13.72 19.50
N LEU A 124 -7.98 12.43 19.75
CA LEU A 124 -9.03 11.46 20.07
C LEU A 124 -8.80 10.84 21.44
N ASN A 125 -9.86 10.37 22.09
CA ASN A 125 -9.69 9.55 23.29
C ASN A 125 -9.24 8.12 22.91
N PRO A 126 -8.40 7.45 23.73
CA PRO A 126 -7.91 6.09 23.46
C PRO A 126 -9.01 5.07 23.07
N GLU A 127 -10.15 5.11 23.74
CA GLU A 127 -11.28 4.20 23.53
C GLU A 127 -12.03 4.43 22.20
N GLU A 128 -11.80 5.58 21.56
CA GLU A 128 -12.33 5.96 20.24
C GLU A 128 -11.45 5.46 19.10
N ILE A 129 -10.35 4.77 19.39
CA ILE A 129 -9.43 4.21 18.41
C ILE A 129 -9.52 2.69 18.46
N VAL A 130 -9.73 2.06 17.30
CA VAL A 130 -9.75 0.60 17.16
C VAL A 130 -8.71 0.14 16.14
N LEU A 131 -8.15 -1.04 16.37
CA LEU A 131 -7.15 -1.65 15.49
C LEU A 131 -7.76 -2.79 14.69
N GLY A 132 -7.59 -2.80 13.37
CA GLY A 132 -7.83 -3.93 12.50
C GLY A 132 -6.51 -4.50 11.97
N ILE A 133 -6.29 -5.80 12.16
CA ILE A 133 -5.10 -6.50 11.65
C ILE A 133 -5.48 -7.29 10.39
N PHE A 134 -4.76 -7.07 9.30
CA PHE A 134 -4.99 -7.65 7.97
C PHE A 134 -3.72 -8.31 7.45
N GLY A 135 -3.86 -9.34 6.61
CA GLY A 135 -2.72 -10.09 6.07
C GLY A 135 -2.97 -11.58 5.95
N ASP A 136 -2.02 -12.28 5.34
CA ASP A 136 -2.12 -13.70 5.03
C ASP A 136 -1.52 -14.62 6.11
N ASP A 137 -0.48 -14.17 6.82
CA ASP A 137 0.19 -14.98 7.84
C ASP A 137 -0.46 -14.86 9.22
N ARG A 138 -1.28 -15.85 9.56
CA ARG A 138 -1.97 -15.92 10.85
C ARG A 138 -1.04 -16.12 12.04
N HIS A 139 0.06 -16.85 11.88
CA HIS A 139 0.98 -17.09 12.99
C HIS A 139 1.70 -15.79 13.33
N PHE A 140 2.17 -15.08 12.32
CA PHE A 140 2.75 -13.75 12.48
C PHE A 140 1.76 -12.79 13.14
N MET A 141 0.55 -12.62 12.60
CA MET A 141 -0.43 -11.70 13.15
C MET A 141 -0.81 -12.00 14.61
N LYS A 142 -0.93 -13.28 15.00
CA LYS A 142 -1.21 -13.67 16.40
C LYS A 142 -0.05 -13.41 17.34
N SER A 143 1.16 -13.32 16.79
CA SER A 143 2.37 -13.16 17.57
C SER A 143 2.72 -11.70 17.85
N LEU A 144 2.01 -10.75 17.22
CA LEU A 144 2.10 -9.31 17.51
C LEU A 144 1.52 -8.99 18.88
N ASN A 145 2.18 -8.14 19.64
CA ASN A 145 1.74 -7.72 20.97
C ASN A 145 1.34 -6.24 21.01
N PHE A 146 0.06 -6.00 21.30
CA PHE A 146 -0.50 -4.65 21.48
C PHE A 146 -1.19 -4.47 22.84
N THR A 147 -0.95 -5.35 23.83
CA THR A 147 -1.64 -5.31 25.13
C THR A 147 -1.45 -4.01 25.90
N ASP A 148 -0.29 -3.37 25.70
CA ASP A 148 0.07 -2.13 26.39
C ASP A 148 -0.47 -0.87 25.68
N ILE A 149 -1.19 -1.06 24.57
CA ILE A 149 -1.83 0.03 23.83
C ILE A 149 -3.33 -0.02 24.15
N PRO A 150 -3.89 1.04 24.77
CA PRO A 150 -5.28 1.05 25.22
C PRO A 150 -6.28 1.31 24.07
N PHE A 151 -6.22 0.50 23.02
CA PHE A 151 -7.23 0.50 21.97
C PHE A 151 -8.60 0.19 22.56
N GLY A 152 -9.62 0.91 22.10
CA GLY A 152 -11.01 0.59 22.44
C GLY A 152 -11.44 -0.80 21.98
N LYS A 153 -10.78 -1.35 20.94
CA LYS A 153 -10.90 -2.74 20.50
C LYS A 153 -9.81 -3.12 19.49
N ILE A 154 -9.44 -4.40 19.48
CA ILE A 154 -8.61 -5.00 18.43
C ILE A 154 -9.44 -6.04 17.68
N TYR A 155 -9.45 -5.94 16.36
CA TYR A 155 -10.14 -6.81 15.42
C TYR A 155 -9.12 -7.64 14.64
N GLY A 156 -9.22 -8.96 14.79
CA GLY A 156 -8.35 -9.92 14.12
C GLY A 156 -7.17 -10.38 14.99
N PRO A 157 -6.34 -11.29 14.47
CA PRO A 157 -6.49 -11.92 13.15
C PRO A 157 -7.74 -12.81 13.07
N SER A 158 -8.49 -12.72 11.96
CA SER A 158 -9.71 -13.51 11.68
C SER A 158 -9.53 -14.36 10.42
N GLU A 159 -10.26 -15.48 10.32
CA GLU A 159 -10.29 -16.29 9.10
C GLU A 159 -11.08 -15.58 8.01
N ARG A 160 -10.41 -14.71 7.26
CA ARG A 160 -10.97 -13.96 6.13
C ARG A 160 -10.25 -14.37 4.86
N ILE A 161 -10.99 -14.39 3.75
CA ILE A 161 -10.36 -14.52 2.44
C ILE A 161 -9.78 -13.16 2.03
N ARG A 162 -8.81 -13.16 1.11
CA ARG A 162 -8.12 -11.93 0.67
C ARG A 162 -9.09 -10.81 0.25
N MET A 163 -10.16 -11.16 -0.48
CA MET A 163 -11.11 -10.14 -0.94
C MET A 163 -11.89 -9.49 0.21
N ASP A 164 -12.10 -10.20 1.31
CA ASP A 164 -12.77 -9.64 2.48
C ASP A 164 -11.85 -8.63 3.19
N ASP A 165 -10.55 -8.94 3.31
CA ASP A 165 -9.54 -7.99 3.81
C ASP A 165 -9.47 -6.75 2.94
N PHE A 166 -9.44 -6.92 1.61
CA PHE A 166 -9.42 -5.80 0.66
C PHE A 166 -10.61 -4.87 0.85
N CYS A 167 -11.82 -5.44 0.88
CA CYS A 167 -13.07 -4.68 0.98
C CYS A 167 -13.24 -4.03 2.36
N LEU A 168 -12.96 -4.75 3.45
CA LEU A 168 -13.04 -4.16 4.79
C LEU A 168 -12.06 -3.00 4.94
N ALA A 169 -10.82 -3.18 4.48
CA ALA A 169 -9.81 -2.17 4.69
C ALA A 169 -10.03 -0.94 3.81
N SER A 170 -10.22 -1.12 2.50
CA SER A 170 -10.45 0.00 1.58
C SER A 170 -11.68 0.84 1.94
N ARG A 171 -12.74 0.24 2.48
CA ARG A 171 -14.00 0.93 2.77
C ARG A 171 -14.08 1.58 4.16
N HIS A 172 -13.30 1.09 5.13
CA HIS A 172 -13.52 1.45 6.53
C HIS A 172 -12.29 1.96 7.26
N CYS A 173 -11.08 1.85 6.73
CA CYS A 173 -9.91 2.37 7.43
C CYS A 173 -9.88 3.90 7.39
N ASP A 174 -9.63 4.49 8.55
CA ASP A 174 -9.39 5.93 8.72
C ASP A 174 -7.89 6.24 8.83
N THR A 175 -7.09 5.21 9.13
CA THR A 175 -5.63 5.22 9.04
C THR A 175 -5.15 3.87 8.56
N PHE A 176 -4.19 3.84 7.64
CA PHE A 176 -3.66 2.61 7.08
C PHE A 176 -2.14 2.53 7.26
N ILE A 177 -1.65 1.40 7.77
CA ILE A 177 -0.23 1.14 7.99
C ILE A 177 0.17 -0.03 7.08
N MET A 178 0.95 0.28 6.06
CA MET A 178 1.55 -0.69 5.15
C MET A 178 2.94 -1.07 5.64
N THR A 179 3.07 -2.27 6.21
CA THR A 179 4.31 -2.69 6.89
C THR A 179 5.36 -3.28 5.95
N ALA A 180 4.92 -3.83 4.82
CA ALA A 180 5.75 -4.32 3.72
C ALA A 180 5.44 -3.53 2.45
N SER A 181 6.23 -2.48 2.17
CA SER A 181 5.93 -1.48 1.13
C SER A 181 5.99 -2.02 -0.30
N GLY A 182 6.63 -3.18 -0.53
CA GLY A 182 6.60 -3.88 -1.81
C GLY A 182 5.28 -4.61 -2.10
N SER A 183 4.34 -4.66 -1.15
CA SER A 183 3.06 -5.36 -1.33
C SER A 183 2.12 -4.56 -2.23
N THR A 184 1.96 -5.01 -3.48
CA THR A 184 0.96 -4.43 -4.41
C THR A 184 -0.46 -4.55 -3.87
N PHE A 185 -0.77 -5.62 -3.13
CA PHE A 185 -2.06 -5.82 -2.52
C PHE A 185 -2.37 -4.75 -1.47
N ALA A 186 -1.44 -4.49 -0.55
CA ALA A 186 -1.58 -3.43 0.45
C ALA A 186 -1.58 -2.03 -0.19
N TRP A 187 -0.76 -1.82 -1.22
CA TRP A 187 -0.71 -0.55 -1.96
C TRP A 187 -2.06 -0.22 -2.59
N TRP A 188 -2.71 -1.18 -3.25
CA TRP A 188 -4.02 -0.98 -3.86
C TRP A 188 -5.10 -0.70 -2.82
N ILE A 189 -5.08 -1.39 -1.68
CA ILE A 189 -6.01 -1.09 -0.57
C ILE A 189 -5.85 0.37 -0.13
N ALA A 190 -4.62 0.80 0.14
CA ALA A 190 -4.33 2.16 0.60
C ALA A 190 -4.68 3.23 -0.45
N TYR A 191 -4.40 2.97 -1.73
CA TYR A 191 -4.71 3.89 -2.83
C TYR A 191 -6.21 4.09 -3.02
N LEU A 192 -7.00 3.05 -2.74
CA LEU A 192 -8.44 2.98 -2.94
C LEU A 192 -9.27 3.23 -1.67
N LEU A 193 -8.65 3.72 -0.59
CA LEU A 193 -9.36 4.09 0.63
C LEU A 193 -10.53 5.04 0.31
N GLU A 194 -11.74 4.70 0.77
CA GLU A 194 -12.95 5.50 0.57
C GLU A 194 -12.89 6.82 1.36
N ASN A 195 -12.19 6.83 2.50
CA ASN A 195 -11.93 8.04 3.25
C ASN A 195 -10.78 8.83 2.59
N PRO A 196 -11.06 9.99 1.94
CA PRO A 196 -10.03 10.76 1.24
C PRO A 196 -9.00 11.39 2.19
N GLU A 197 -9.36 11.57 3.46
CA GLU A 197 -8.56 12.14 4.53
C GLU A 197 -7.78 11.07 5.33
N ALA A 198 -7.87 9.79 4.94
CA ALA A 198 -7.15 8.74 5.63
C ALA A 198 -5.63 8.96 5.57
N GLU A 199 -4.98 8.92 6.73
CA GLU A 199 -3.53 8.93 6.81
C GLU A 199 -2.99 7.55 6.41
N VAL A 200 -2.03 7.50 5.49
CA VAL A 200 -1.39 6.26 5.06
C VAL A 200 0.08 6.31 5.44
N TYR A 201 0.53 5.33 6.22
CA TYR A 201 1.91 5.16 6.66
C TYR A 201 2.54 3.98 5.93
N TYR A 202 3.78 4.11 5.47
CA TYR A 202 4.48 3.03 4.80
C TYR A 202 5.95 2.94 5.22
N ASN A 203 6.47 1.71 5.22
CA ASN A 203 7.88 1.45 5.52
C ASN A 203 8.79 2.07 4.45
N ALA A 204 9.75 2.91 4.87
CA ALA A 204 10.70 3.56 3.97
C ALA A 204 11.64 2.56 3.26
N VAL A 205 11.73 1.34 3.78
CA VAL A 205 12.47 0.24 3.14
C VAL A 205 11.49 -0.58 2.29
N THR A 206 11.94 -1.04 1.13
CA THR A 206 11.16 -1.89 0.21
C THR A 206 11.81 -3.24 -0.09
N SER A 207 13.10 -3.41 0.25
CA SER A 207 13.84 -4.68 0.13
C SER A 207 14.90 -4.83 1.24
N ASP A 208 15.11 -6.06 1.72
CA ASP A 208 16.19 -6.38 2.68
C ASP A 208 17.57 -6.36 1.98
N GLU A 209 17.68 -7.01 0.82
CA GLU A 209 18.90 -7.04 0.03
C GLU A 209 19.04 -5.74 -0.78
N GLY A 210 20.19 -5.07 -0.63
CA GLY A 210 20.48 -3.78 -1.27
C GLY A 210 20.60 -3.81 -2.79
N ASN A 211 20.48 -4.98 -3.41
CA ASN A 211 20.79 -5.17 -4.82
C ASN A 211 19.59 -5.13 -5.74
N PHE A 212 18.35 -5.25 -5.25
CA PHE A 212 17.22 -5.38 -6.18
C PHE A 212 16.58 -4.05 -6.56
N THR A 213 16.37 -3.11 -5.63
CA THR A 213 15.49 -1.97 -5.95
C THR A 213 15.54 -0.81 -4.96
N LYS A 214 16.62 -0.62 -4.18
CA LYS A 214 16.59 0.33 -3.04
C LYS A 214 16.31 1.79 -3.38
N ASP A 215 16.30 2.16 -4.67
CA ASP A 215 16.44 3.56 -5.06
C ASP A 215 15.37 4.11 -6.03
N VAL A 216 14.59 3.22 -6.68
CA VAL A 216 13.62 3.59 -7.73
C VAL A 216 12.18 3.64 -7.21
N HIS A 217 11.91 2.96 -6.10
CA HIS A 217 10.55 2.78 -5.61
C HIS A 217 9.92 4.05 -5.02
N ASP A 218 10.71 5.03 -4.60
CA ASP A 218 10.19 6.08 -3.72
C ASP A 218 9.57 7.27 -4.49
N PHE A 219 10.02 7.58 -5.71
CA PHE A 219 9.59 8.82 -6.39
C PHE A 219 8.19 8.76 -7.02
N ASP A 220 7.79 7.60 -7.53
CA ASP A 220 6.58 7.48 -8.36
C ASP A 220 5.59 6.43 -7.87
N ILE A 221 5.98 5.51 -6.98
CA ILE A 221 5.06 4.48 -6.47
C ILE A 221 4.03 5.09 -5.52
N PHE A 222 4.51 5.79 -4.50
CA PHE A 222 3.66 6.23 -3.38
C PHE A 222 3.18 7.66 -3.63
N PRO A 223 1.88 7.95 -3.45
CA PRO A 223 1.38 9.32 -3.44
C PRO A 223 2.16 10.20 -2.45
N GLU A 224 2.46 11.44 -2.84
CA GLU A 224 3.25 12.38 -2.03
C GLU A 224 2.64 12.67 -0.65
N LYS A 225 1.33 12.52 -0.51
CA LYS A 225 0.61 12.70 0.76
C LYS A 225 0.78 11.54 1.75
N TRP A 226 1.37 10.42 1.33
CA TRP A 226 1.61 9.28 2.22
C TRP A 226 2.83 9.52 3.09
N ILE A 227 2.78 9.03 4.32
CA ILE A 227 3.77 9.29 5.36
C ILE A 227 4.78 8.15 5.36
N LYS A 228 5.99 8.46 4.90
CA LYS A 228 7.12 7.54 4.90
C LYS A 228 7.71 7.43 6.31
N ILE A 229 7.91 6.21 6.80
CA ILE A 229 8.41 5.97 8.17
C ILE A 229 9.50 4.90 8.22
N THR A 230 10.44 5.09 9.15
CA THR A 230 11.50 4.13 9.48
C THR A 230 11.48 3.85 10.98
N VAL A 231 11.85 2.64 11.39
CA VAL A 231 12.15 2.30 12.80
C VAL A 231 13.65 2.21 12.96
N LEU A 232 14.21 3.03 13.86
CA LEU A 232 15.64 3.02 14.15
C LEU A 232 16.01 1.75 14.93
N GLU A 233 16.96 0.99 14.37
CA GLU A 233 17.49 -0.22 15.01
C GLU A 233 18.03 0.07 16.42
N GLY A 234 17.83 -0.88 17.33
CA GLY A 234 18.28 -0.79 18.73
C GLY A 234 17.44 0.10 19.65
N THR A 235 16.78 1.13 19.12
CA THR A 235 15.91 2.03 19.93
C THR A 235 14.42 1.76 19.76
N GLY A 236 14.01 1.23 18.61
CA GLY A 236 12.59 1.12 18.25
C GLY A 236 11.91 2.47 18.01
N GLN A 237 12.68 3.56 17.91
CA GLN A 237 12.15 4.88 17.65
C GLN A 237 11.63 4.97 16.21
N VAL A 238 10.38 5.41 16.05
CA VAL A 238 9.79 5.68 14.73
C VAL A 238 10.13 7.11 14.30
N VAL A 239 10.59 7.26 13.06
CA VAL A 239 10.93 8.55 12.44
C VAL A 239 10.11 8.71 11.17
N GLU A 240 9.46 9.86 11.00
CA GLU A 240 8.89 10.28 9.72
C GLU A 240 10.02 10.82 8.84
N GLU A 241 10.15 10.25 7.65
CA GLU A 241 11.25 10.55 6.73
C GLU A 241 10.82 11.65 5.76
N ASP A 242 11.46 12.81 5.86
CA ASP A 242 11.30 13.95 4.95
C ASP A 242 12.35 13.95 3.83
N ARG A 243 13.40 13.13 3.97
CA ARG A 243 14.50 13.00 3.01
C ARG A 243 14.38 11.77 2.14
N TRP A 244 14.87 11.89 0.92
CA TRP A 244 15.01 10.76 0.02
C TRP A 244 16.20 9.89 0.42
N TRP A 245 16.18 8.62 0.03
CA TRP A 245 17.21 7.66 0.40
C TRP A 245 18.63 8.13 -0.02
N TYR A 246 18.78 8.77 -1.19
CA TYR A 246 20.07 9.25 -1.70
C TYR A 246 20.58 10.45 -0.91
N GLN A 247 19.67 11.27 -0.39
CA GLN A 247 20.00 12.40 0.48
C GLN A 247 20.45 11.97 1.88
N ARG A 248 20.31 10.67 2.21
CA ARG A 248 20.82 10.08 3.46
C ARG A 248 22.26 9.57 3.35
N ARG A 249 22.81 9.42 2.13
CA ARG A 249 24.21 9.02 1.94
C ARG A 249 25.06 10.26 1.66
N GLU A 250 26.24 10.35 2.29
CA GLU A 250 27.28 11.35 1.95
C GLU A 250 27.95 11.06 0.59
N VAL A 251 27.39 10.15 -0.21
CA VAL A 251 27.92 9.71 -1.50
C VAL A 251 26.85 10.01 -2.54
N GLU A 252 27.17 10.95 -3.44
CA GLU A 252 26.33 11.25 -4.60
C GLU A 252 26.13 9.98 -5.45
N PRO A 253 24.93 9.75 -5.99
CA PRO A 253 24.73 8.66 -6.93
C PRO A 253 25.63 8.84 -8.15
N ASP A 254 26.31 7.77 -8.55
CA ASP A 254 27.12 7.76 -9.76
C ASP A 254 26.19 7.94 -10.97
N VAL A 255 26.31 9.10 -11.63
CA VAL A 255 25.42 9.52 -12.71
C VAL A 255 25.67 8.71 -13.99
N ASP A 256 26.74 7.90 -14.01
CA ASP A 256 27.20 7.15 -15.18
C ASP A 256 26.80 5.66 -15.17
N GLU A 257 26.07 5.18 -14.15
CA GLU A 257 25.47 3.83 -14.14
C GLU A 257 23.97 3.80 -14.55
N TYR A 258 23.43 4.91 -15.09
CA TYR A 258 22.02 5.04 -15.53
C TYR A 258 21.78 4.74 -17.01
#